data_AF-Q2RLM4-F1
#
_entry.id   AF-Q2RLM4-F1
#
_cell.length_a   1.000
_cell.length_b   1.000
_cell.length_c   1.000
_cell.angle_alpha   90.00
_cell.angle_beta   90.00
_cell.angle_gamma   90.00
#
_symmetry.space_group_name_H-M   'P 1'
#
loop_
_entity.id
_entity.type
_entity.pdbx_description
1 polymer ?
#
loop_
_entity_poly.entity_id
_entity_poly.type
_entity_poly.pdbx_seq_one_letter_code
_entity_poly.pdbx_strand_id
1 'polypeptide(L)'
;MASTGLEARLKKMAEYLDTEAIAAALKLPVETVSDILDGKAEIETVPAGKPAAPAVVQVNSARVAFRQRVIAVWRAKGGVGCTAVALYLAWLLKDMLRVLLIDLNLDAGGSDLSYYLGLPEYPHLGGAGYGLETSLINVQDGFYVLQAPRRADEIKIPKGMITGIINAARPAFDVIIMDLPNNTEEHVIEAVSNATTMVFVTAGGEQELLRIALKIVEFNKEENLLVANGGKIGAGAAREIGVDKVVSIPWDGGLQKVLEGNGRPQKGSPFMEGVEALRDILYERTGQKGGILKKLFLR
;
A
#
# COMPACT_ATOMS: atom_id res chain seq x y z
N MET A 1 24.77 -19.22 9.20
CA MET A 1 23.84 -18.65 10.19
C MET A 1 22.80 -19.73 10.44
N ALA A 2 22.73 -20.27 11.66
CA ALA A 2 21.90 -21.43 11.95
C ALA A 2 20.41 -21.05 11.81
N SER A 3 19.68 -21.75 10.93
CA SER A 3 18.22 -21.67 10.92
C SER A 3 17.74 -22.04 12.32
N THR A 4 16.99 -21.15 12.95
CA THR A 4 16.40 -21.42 14.26
C THR A 4 15.57 -22.72 14.18
N GLY A 5 15.59 -23.55 15.22
CA GLY A 5 14.96 -24.87 15.18
C GLY A 5 13.46 -24.86 14.85
N LEU A 6 12.79 -23.71 15.03
CA LEU A 6 11.40 -23.50 14.64
C LEU A 6 11.23 -23.40 13.11
N GLU A 7 12.08 -22.65 12.42
CA GLU A 7 12.01 -22.46 10.95
C GLU A 7 12.19 -23.78 10.21
N ALA A 8 13.21 -24.56 10.60
CA ALA A 8 13.48 -25.87 9.99
C ALA A 8 12.33 -26.86 10.22
N ARG A 9 11.70 -26.82 11.40
CA ARG A 9 10.55 -27.65 11.74
C ARG A 9 9.32 -27.26 10.92
N LEU A 10 9.07 -25.97 10.76
CA LEU A 10 7.97 -25.44 9.95
C LEU A 10 8.12 -25.85 8.48
N LYS A 11 9.30 -25.66 7.89
CA LYS A 11 9.60 -26.09 6.50
C LYS A 11 9.33 -27.57 6.28
N LYS A 12 9.72 -28.42 7.23
CA LYS A 12 9.45 -29.87 7.16
C LYS A 12 7.96 -30.20 7.31
N MET A 13 7.21 -29.49 8.15
CA MET A 13 5.77 -29.70 8.29
C MET A 13 5.01 -29.27 7.03
N ALA A 14 5.46 -28.19 6.37
CA ALA A 14 4.87 -27.67 5.13
C ALA A 14 5.01 -28.62 3.93
N GLU A 15 5.88 -29.63 4.00
CA GLU A 15 5.93 -30.71 2.99
C GLU A 15 4.66 -31.59 2.99
N TYR A 16 3.93 -31.65 4.12
CA TYR A 16 2.82 -32.60 4.31
C TYR A 16 1.52 -31.96 4.86
N LEU A 17 1.57 -30.72 5.33
CA LEU A 17 0.46 -30.02 6.00
C LEU A 17 0.30 -28.61 5.44
N ASP A 18 -0.94 -28.12 5.41
CA ASP A 18 -1.24 -26.71 5.10
C ASP A 18 -0.93 -25.77 6.28
N THR A 19 -0.91 -24.47 5.99
CA THR A 19 -0.56 -23.41 6.95
C THR A 19 -1.48 -23.42 8.16
N GLU A 20 -2.78 -23.64 7.96
CA GLU A 20 -3.78 -23.71 9.03
C GLU A 20 -3.54 -24.89 9.98
N ALA A 21 -3.27 -26.09 9.44
CA ALA A 21 -2.98 -27.29 10.23
C ALA A 21 -1.68 -27.13 11.02
N ILE A 22 -0.65 -26.52 10.41
CA ILE A 22 0.62 -26.21 11.08
C ILE A 22 0.41 -25.23 12.23
N ALA A 23 -0.34 -24.15 11.98
CA ALA A 23 -0.67 -23.12 12.96
C ALA A 23 -1.43 -23.70 14.16
N ALA A 24 -2.45 -24.51 13.90
CA ALA A 24 -3.20 -25.22 14.93
C ALA A 24 -2.31 -26.16 15.76
N ALA A 25 -1.45 -26.94 15.10
CA ALA A 25 -0.55 -27.89 15.75
C ALA A 25 0.49 -27.21 16.65
N LEU A 26 1.02 -26.06 16.23
CA LEU A 26 2.03 -25.30 16.96
C LEU A 26 1.44 -24.25 17.90
N LYS A 27 0.12 -24.06 17.88
CA LYS A 27 -0.59 -22.98 18.60
C LYS A 27 0.00 -21.60 18.27
N LEU A 28 0.35 -21.40 17.01
CA LEU A 28 0.80 -20.13 16.47
C LEU A 28 -0.33 -19.50 15.65
N PRO A 29 -0.40 -18.16 15.54
CA PRO A 29 -1.24 -17.52 14.55
C PRO A 29 -0.87 -18.00 13.13
N VAL A 30 -1.87 -18.17 12.26
CA VAL A 30 -1.68 -18.64 10.88
C VAL A 30 -0.75 -17.70 10.11
N GLU A 31 -0.85 -16.40 10.38
CA GLU A 31 -0.03 -15.36 9.79
C GLU A 31 1.44 -15.50 10.21
N THR A 32 1.69 -15.88 11.46
CA THR A 32 3.06 -16.11 11.96
C THR A 32 3.69 -17.31 11.26
N VAL A 33 2.92 -18.37 11.02
CA VAL A 33 3.39 -19.54 10.26
C VAL A 33 3.71 -19.17 8.82
N SER A 34 2.78 -18.47 8.15
CA SER A 34 2.98 -17.97 6.78
C SER A 34 4.24 -17.10 6.69
N ASP A 35 4.40 -16.13 7.59
CA ASP A 35 5.54 -15.21 7.55
C ASP A 35 6.88 -15.93 7.76
N ILE A 36 6.94 -16.98 8.60
CA ILE A 36 8.16 -17.78 8.78
C ILE A 36 8.46 -18.59 7.52
N LEU A 37 7.45 -19.26 6.94
CA LEU A 37 7.62 -20.07 5.73
C LEU A 37 8.04 -19.21 4.53
N ASP A 38 7.50 -18.00 4.43
CA ASP A 38 7.80 -17.01 3.39
C ASP A 38 9.14 -16.28 3.63
N GLY A 39 9.84 -16.55 4.74
CA GLY A 39 11.10 -15.88 5.08
C GLY A 39 10.94 -14.40 5.47
N LYS A 40 9.74 -13.99 5.85
CA LYS A 40 9.34 -12.63 6.26
C LYS A 40 9.36 -12.43 7.78
N ALA A 41 9.93 -13.38 8.53
CA ALA A 41 10.06 -13.31 9.99
C ALA A 41 11.49 -13.55 10.47
N GLU A 42 11.90 -12.77 11.47
CA GLU A 42 13.11 -13.03 12.27
C GLU A 42 12.72 -13.82 13.52
N ILE A 43 13.49 -14.86 13.83
CA ILE A 43 13.24 -15.72 14.98
C ILE A 43 14.41 -15.57 15.94
N GLU A 44 14.12 -15.17 17.17
CA GLU A 44 15.10 -15.05 18.24
C GLU A 44 14.71 -15.93 19.42
N THR A 45 15.67 -16.65 19.96
CA THR A 45 15.52 -17.36 21.23
C THR A 45 15.93 -16.43 22.37
N VAL A 46 14.96 -15.98 23.15
CA VAL A 46 15.20 -15.13 24.31
C VAL A 46 15.32 -16.03 25.56
N PRO A 47 16.40 -15.92 26.34
CA PRO A 47 16.50 -16.63 27.61
C PRO A 47 15.38 -16.16 28.54
N ALA A 48 14.63 -17.09 29.10
CA ALA A 48 13.56 -16.71 30.01
C ALA A 48 14.16 -16.08 31.26
N GLY A 49 13.62 -14.93 31.70
CA GLY A 49 14.18 -14.10 32.78
C GLY A 49 14.22 -14.76 34.17
N LYS A 50 13.89 -16.05 34.30
CA LYS A 50 14.02 -16.84 35.52
C LYS A 50 14.89 -18.08 35.24
N PRO A 51 15.77 -18.52 36.17
CA PRO A 51 16.74 -19.60 35.95
C PRO A 51 16.19 -21.02 35.66
N ALA A 52 14.89 -21.19 35.45
CA ALA A 52 14.24 -22.48 35.23
C ALA A 52 13.08 -22.44 34.20
N ALA A 53 12.87 -21.31 33.54
CA ALA A 53 11.81 -21.21 32.52
C ALA A 53 12.38 -21.61 31.13
N PRO A 54 11.60 -22.34 30.30
CA PRO A 54 12.01 -22.70 28.95
C PRO A 54 12.28 -21.44 28.12
N ALA A 55 13.29 -21.49 27.25
CA ALA A 55 13.61 -20.38 26.35
C ALA A 55 12.37 -19.97 25.54
N VAL A 56 12.09 -18.67 25.50
CA VAL A 56 10.95 -18.13 24.76
C VAL A 56 11.41 -17.88 23.34
N VAL A 57 10.72 -18.49 22.37
CA VAL A 57 10.94 -18.20 20.95
C VAL A 57 10.10 -16.98 20.59
N GLN A 58 10.76 -15.85 20.36
CA GLN A 58 10.11 -14.64 19.89
C GLN A 58 10.20 -14.62 18.36
N VAL A 59 9.05 -14.47 17.70
CA VAL A 59 8.95 -14.33 16.25
C VAL A 59 8.59 -12.89 15.95
N ASN A 60 9.51 -12.17 15.31
CA ASN A 60 9.27 -10.81 14.82
C ASN A 60 8.99 -10.91 13.32
N SER A 61 7.72 -10.88 12.94
CA SER A 61 7.36 -10.87 11.53
C SER A 61 7.23 -9.45 10.98
N ALA A 62 7.45 -9.29 9.67
CA ALA A 62 7.16 -8.06 8.97
C ALA A 62 5.73 -7.58 9.30
N ARG A 63 4.70 -8.43 9.09
CA ARG A 63 3.31 -8.07 9.36
C ARG A 63 3.04 -7.62 10.80
N VAL A 64 3.66 -8.28 11.79
CA VAL A 64 3.51 -7.91 13.21
C VAL A 64 4.23 -6.61 13.55
N ALA A 65 5.33 -6.29 12.84
CA ALA A 65 6.03 -5.01 12.98
C ALA A 65 5.35 -3.85 12.21
N PHE A 66 4.56 -4.15 11.18
CA PHE A 66 3.83 -3.19 10.37
C PHE A 66 2.45 -2.90 10.97
N ARG A 67 2.21 -1.66 11.37
CA ARG A 67 0.84 -1.18 11.60
C ARG A 67 0.11 -1.22 10.26
N GLN A 68 -1.00 -1.95 10.15
CA GLN A 68 -1.84 -1.94 8.95
C GLN A 68 -2.14 -0.49 8.54
N ARG A 69 -1.96 -0.17 7.26
CA ARG A 69 -2.20 1.17 6.71
C ARG A 69 -3.33 1.15 5.69
N VAL A 70 -4.16 2.19 5.74
CA VAL A 70 -5.09 2.54 4.67
C VAL A 70 -4.67 3.90 4.13
N ILE A 71 -4.12 3.91 2.92
CA ILE A 71 -3.46 5.05 2.30
C ILE A 71 -4.37 5.61 1.21
N ALA A 72 -4.83 6.84 1.37
CA ALA A 72 -5.55 7.57 0.34
C ALA A 72 -4.55 8.41 -0.47
N VAL A 73 -4.38 8.10 -1.75
CA VAL A 73 -3.55 8.85 -2.68
C VAL A 73 -4.45 9.77 -3.50
N TRP A 74 -4.38 11.07 -3.22
CA TRP A 74 -5.29 12.07 -3.77
C TRP A 74 -4.54 13.03 -4.70
N ARG A 75 -5.11 13.33 -5.86
CA ARG A 75 -4.47 14.17 -6.90
C ARG A 75 -4.89 15.63 -6.80
N ALA A 76 -3.94 16.58 -6.90
CA ALA A 76 -4.25 18.01 -6.92
C ALA A 76 -4.98 18.49 -8.19
N LYS A 77 -4.76 17.78 -9.29
CA LYS A 77 -5.40 17.96 -10.60
C LYS A 77 -5.23 16.69 -11.44
N GLY A 78 -5.88 16.65 -12.61
CA GLY A 78 -5.62 15.62 -13.62
C GLY A 78 -4.17 15.66 -14.14
N GLY A 79 -3.61 14.49 -14.46
CA GLY A 79 -2.30 14.38 -15.12
C GLY A 79 -1.06 14.55 -14.24
N VAL A 80 -1.19 14.64 -12.90
CA VAL A 80 -0.02 14.70 -11.98
C VAL A 80 0.61 13.33 -11.70
N GLY A 81 0.12 12.26 -12.34
CA GLY A 81 0.64 10.90 -12.16
C GLY A 81 0.25 10.21 -10.85
N CYS A 82 -0.85 10.61 -10.22
CA CYS A 82 -1.37 10.01 -8.98
C CYS A 82 -1.54 8.49 -9.08
N THR A 83 -2.18 8.01 -10.15
CA THR A 83 -2.36 6.58 -10.43
C THR A 83 -1.02 5.83 -10.53
N ALA A 84 -0.02 6.41 -11.20
CA ALA A 84 1.30 5.82 -11.28
C ALA A 84 1.97 5.74 -9.89
N VAL A 85 1.89 6.82 -9.09
CA VAL A 85 2.43 6.82 -7.72
C VAL A 85 1.76 5.74 -6.85
N ALA A 86 0.42 5.63 -6.90
CA ALA A 86 -0.33 4.63 -6.15
C ALA A 86 0.03 3.20 -6.59
N LEU A 87 0.08 2.95 -7.91
CA LEU A 87 0.44 1.67 -8.51
C LEU A 87 1.84 1.22 -8.08
N TYR A 88 2.85 2.08 -8.25
CA TYR A 88 4.22 1.68 -7.98
C TYR A 88 4.57 1.68 -6.50
N LEU A 89 3.85 2.42 -5.66
CA LEU A 89 3.90 2.23 -4.22
C LEU A 89 3.38 0.83 -3.85
N ALA A 90 2.26 0.40 -4.42
CA ALA A 90 1.73 -0.95 -4.22
C ALA A 90 2.74 -2.02 -4.69
N TRP A 91 3.32 -1.79 -5.87
CA TRP A 91 4.33 -2.67 -6.47
C TRP A 91 5.57 -2.86 -5.59
N LEU A 92 6.06 -1.80 -4.94
CA LEU A 92 7.22 -1.89 -4.04
C LEU A 92 6.92 -2.62 -2.74
N LEU A 93 5.65 -2.61 -2.30
CA LEU A 93 5.25 -3.17 -1.01
C LEU A 93 4.88 -4.66 -1.09
N LYS A 94 4.45 -5.14 -2.26
CA LYS A 94 3.90 -6.50 -2.46
C LYS A 94 4.83 -7.65 -2.06
N ASP A 95 6.14 -7.47 -2.17
CA ASP A 95 7.10 -8.51 -1.80
C ASP A 95 7.14 -8.73 -0.28
N MET A 96 6.80 -7.71 0.51
CA MET A 96 6.84 -7.77 1.99
C MET A 96 5.45 -7.85 2.61
N LEU A 97 4.43 -7.30 1.94
CA LEU A 97 3.09 -7.07 2.47
C LEU A 97 2.04 -7.61 1.50
N ARG A 98 0.89 -8.04 2.02
CA ARG A 98 -0.32 -8.24 1.20
C ARG A 98 -0.93 -6.88 0.91
N VAL A 99 -0.90 -6.47 -0.35
CA VAL A 99 -1.34 -5.16 -0.81
C VAL A 99 -2.61 -5.27 -1.62
N LEU A 100 -3.60 -4.43 -1.28
CA LEU A 100 -4.75 -4.15 -2.12
C LEU A 100 -4.64 -2.72 -2.66
N LEU A 101 -4.71 -2.54 -3.97
CA LEU A 101 -4.88 -1.24 -4.62
C LEU A 101 -6.31 -1.12 -5.14
N ILE A 102 -7.05 -0.13 -4.66
CA ILE A 102 -8.42 0.17 -5.07
C ILE A 102 -8.39 1.41 -5.94
N ASP A 103 -8.91 1.29 -7.15
CA ASP A 103 -9.13 2.42 -8.03
C ASP A 103 -10.51 3.02 -7.80
N LEU A 104 -10.53 4.25 -7.27
CA LEU A 104 -11.73 5.03 -7.05
C LEU A 104 -11.79 6.26 -7.96
N ASN A 105 -10.95 6.33 -9.00
CA ASN A 105 -11.06 7.33 -10.03
C ASN A 105 -12.09 6.88 -11.08
N LEU A 106 -13.37 7.18 -10.80
CA LEU A 106 -14.52 6.70 -11.57
C LEU A 106 -14.92 7.63 -12.71
N ASP A 107 -14.08 8.61 -13.03
CA ASP A 107 -14.33 9.56 -14.12
C ASP A 107 -14.42 8.85 -15.48
N ALA A 108 -15.14 9.47 -16.42
CA ALA A 108 -15.36 8.90 -17.75
C ALA A 108 -14.05 8.80 -18.56
N GLY A 109 -13.77 7.62 -19.12
CA GLY A 109 -12.57 7.41 -19.97
C GLY A 109 -11.90 6.04 -19.80
N GLY A 110 -12.35 5.22 -18.85
CA GLY A 110 -11.65 4.02 -18.43
C GLY A 110 -10.53 4.34 -17.44
N SER A 111 -10.14 3.35 -16.66
CA SER A 111 -9.15 3.51 -15.60
C SER A 111 -7.72 3.45 -16.16
N ASP A 112 -6.93 4.52 -15.92
CA ASP A 112 -5.49 4.55 -16.20
C ASP A 112 -4.79 3.34 -15.55
N LEU A 113 -5.22 2.95 -14.35
CA LEU A 113 -4.68 1.79 -13.65
C LEU A 113 -4.88 0.50 -14.44
N SER A 114 -6.11 0.29 -14.92
CA SER A 114 -6.51 -0.88 -15.69
C SER A 114 -5.74 -0.94 -17.01
N TYR A 115 -5.59 0.24 -17.66
CA TYR A 115 -4.79 0.38 -18.86
C TYR A 115 -3.31 0.07 -18.61
N TYR A 116 -2.67 0.63 -17.58
CA TYR A 116 -1.26 0.39 -17.26
C TYR A 116 -0.96 -1.07 -16.92
N LEU A 117 -1.89 -1.76 -16.25
CA LEU A 117 -1.73 -3.15 -15.86
C LEU A 117 -2.21 -4.16 -16.92
N GLY A 118 -2.90 -3.71 -17.97
CA GLY A 118 -3.44 -4.59 -19.01
C GLY A 118 -4.54 -5.50 -18.47
N LEU A 119 -5.38 -4.97 -17.57
CA LEU A 119 -6.41 -5.74 -16.89
C LEU A 119 -7.57 -6.09 -17.84
N PRO A 120 -8.24 -7.23 -17.59
CA PRO A 120 -9.50 -7.54 -18.28
C PRO A 120 -10.60 -6.55 -17.88
N GLU A 121 -11.70 -6.49 -18.63
CA GLU A 121 -12.85 -5.62 -18.31
C GLU A 121 -13.54 -6.03 -16.99
N TYR A 122 -13.56 -7.33 -16.69
CA TYR A 122 -14.11 -7.90 -15.46
C TYR A 122 -13.09 -8.84 -14.81
N PRO A 123 -13.11 -8.96 -13.46
CA PRO A 123 -14.05 -8.32 -12.56
C PRO A 123 -13.62 -6.88 -12.18
N HIS A 124 -14.56 -6.07 -11.69
CA HIS A 124 -14.31 -4.68 -11.25
C HIS A 124 -15.13 -4.33 -10.01
N LEU A 125 -15.01 -3.09 -9.53
CA LEU A 125 -15.63 -2.56 -8.31
C LEU A 125 -17.15 -2.83 -8.20
N GLY A 126 -17.86 -2.94 -9.33
CA GLY A 126 -19.31 -3.17 -9.36
C GLY A 126 -19.70 -4.55 -8.82
N GLY A 127 -18.81 -5.54 -8.92
CA GLY A 127 -19.03 -6.86 -8.35
C GLY A 127 -18.88 -6.91 -6.82
N ALA A 128 -18.26 -5.90 -6.19
CA ALA A 128 -17.89 -5.98 -4.79
C ALA A 128 -19.10 -6.02 -3.84
N GLY A 129 -20.27 -5.60 -4.33
CA GLY A 129 -21.55 -5.78 -3.63
C GLY A 129 -21.99 -7.24 -3.44
N TYR A 130 -21.45 -8.17 -4.25
CA TYR A 130 -21.68 -9.61 -4.11
C TYR A 130 -20.59 -10.32 -3.29
N GLY A 131 -19.57 -9.58 -2.85
CA GLY A 131 -18.43 -10.07 -2.09
C GLY A 131 -17.11 -9.55 -2.66
N LEU A 132 -16.25 -9.02 -1.80
CA LEU A 132 -14.97 -8.42 -2.19
C LEU A 132 -14.13 -9.36 -3.06
N GLU A 133 -14.00 -10.62 -2.64
CA GLU A 133 -13.18 -11.65 -3.30
C GLU A 133 -13.54 -11.86 -4.77
N THR A 134 -14.83 -11.70 -5.12
CA THR A 134 -15.32 -11.88 -6.50
C THR A 134 -14.92 -10.74 -7.44
N SER A 135 -14.46 -9.63 -6.86
CA SER A 135 -14.08 -8.41 -7.58
C SER A 135 -12.57 -8.17 -7.63
N LEU A 136 -11.79 -8.97 -6.93
CA LEU A 136 -10.35 -8.81 -6.87
C LEU A 136 -9.66 -9.44 -8.07
N ILE A 137 -8.68 -8.73 -8.60
CA ILE A 137 -7.73 -9.26 -9.58
C ILE A 137 -6.40 -9.46 -8.88
N ASN A 138 -5.91 -10.70 -8.88
CA ASN A 138 -4.53 -10.98 -8.48
C ASN A 138 -3.60 -10.62 -9.64
N VAL A 139 -2.83 -9.54 -9.48
CA VAL A 139 -1.88 -9.05 -10.50
C VAL A 139 -0.55 -9.80 -10.39
N GLN A 140 -0.12 -10.07 -9.17
CA GLN A 140 1.05 -10.86 -8.82
C GLN A 140 0.93 -11.31 -7.36
N ASP A 141 1.67 -12.36 -6.97
CA ASP A 141 1.79 -12.80 -5.58
C ASP A 141 1.94 -11.61 -4.60
N GLY A 142 0.99 -11.52 -3.66
CA GLY A 142 0.93 -10.44 -2.66
C GLY A 142 0.32 -9.12 -3.14
N PHE A 143 -0.04 -8.98 -4.42
CA PHE A 143 -0.59 -7.75 -5.00
C PHE A 143 -1.94 -7.97 -5.70
N TYR A 144 -2.97 -7.36 -5.13
CA TYR A 144 -4.34 -7.42 -5.62
C TYR A 144 -4.84 -6.04 -6.01
N VAL A 145 -5.70 -6.01 -7.03
CA VAL A 145 -6.33 -4.78 -7.53
C VAL A 145 -7.85 -4.93 -7.52
N LEU A 146 -8.52 -3.86 -7.09
CA LEU A 146 -9.94 -3.63 -7.29
C LEU A 146 -10.09 -2.46 -8.27
N GLN A 147 -10.26 -2.78 -9.54
CA GLN A 147 -10.30 -1.76 -10.60
C GLN A 147 -11.67 -1.06 -10.70
N ALA A 148 -11.67 0.17 -11.20
CA ALA A 148 -12.89 0.87 -11.58
C ALA A 148 -13.54 0.19 -12.80
N PRO A 149 -14.87 0.29 -12.98
CA PRO A 149 -15.50 -0.14 -14.23
C PRO A 149 -14.99 0.68 -15.42
N ARG A 150 -15.10 0.11 -16.62
CA ARG A 150 -14.74 0.82 -17.84
C ARG A 150 -15.63 2.03 -18.09
N ARG A 151 -16.92 1.94 -17.77
CA ARG A 151 -17.86 3.05 -17.85
C ARG A 151 -18.41 3.37 -16.46
N ALA A 152 -18.45 4.65 -16.12
CA ALA A 152 -18.97 5.13 -14.84
C ALA A 152 -20.43 4.71 -14.56
N ASP A 153 -21.25 4.53 -15.60
CA ASP A 153 -22.65 4.14 -15.49
C ASP A 153 -22.87 2.65 -15.18
N GLU A 154 -21.82 1.81 -15.24
CA GLU A 154 -21.88 0.39 -14.88
C GLU A 154 -21.93 0.16 -13.36
N ILE A 155 -21.61 1.18 -12.57
CA ILE A 155 -21.66 1.09 -11.11
C ILE A 155 -22.52 2.21 -10.53
N LYS A 156 -23.32 1.85 -9.54
CA LYS A 156 -23.86 2.81 -8.56
C LYS A 156 -23.12 2.57 -7.26
N ILE A 157 -22.58 3.63 -6.68
CA ILE A 157 -21.93 3.56 -5.37
C ILE A 157 -22.92 4.07 -4.34
N PRO A 158 -23.69 3.18 -3.68
CA PRO A 158 -24.49 3.59 -2.55
C PRO A 158 -23.58 4.00 -1.40
N LYS A 159 -24.12 4.89 -0.57
CA LYS A 159 -23.51 5.25 0.70
C LYS A 159 -23.13 4.02 1.51
N GLY A 160 -21.91 4.03 2.03
CA GLY A 160 -21.30 2.98 2.85
C GLY A 160 -20.61 1.89 2.05
N MET A 161 -20.74 1.84 0.71
CA MET A 161 -20.13 0.77 -0.09
C MET A 161 -18.60 0.77 0.05
N ILE A 162 -17.96 1.94 -0.05
CA ILE A 162 -16.50 2.03 0.03
C ILE A 162 -16.02 1.68 1.44
N THR A 163 -16.74 2.14 2.47
CA THR A 163 -16.48 1.75 3.86
C THR A 163 -16.58 0.23 4.05
N GLY A 164 -17.62 -0.40 3.49
CA GLY A 164 -17.84 -1.84 3.54
C GLY A 164 -16.70 -2.62 2.86
N ILE A 165 -16.27 -2.18 1.68
CA ILE A 165 -15.15 -2.76 0.94
C ILE A 165 -13.86 -2.71 1.76
N ILE A 166 -13.52 -1.54 2.31
CA ILE A 166 -12.29 -1.37 3.11
C ILE A 166 -12.36 -2.27 4.35
N ASN A 167 -13.49 -2.29 5.05
CA ASN A 167 -13.66 -3.13 6.24
C ASN A 167 -13.55 -4.63 5.93
N ALA A 168 -14.08 -5.08 4.79
CA ALA A 168 -13.93 -6.45 4.31
C ALA A 168 -12.49 -6.78 3.88
N ALA A 169 -11.74 -5.80 3.39
CA ALA A 169 -10.34 -5.97 2.98
C ALA A 169 -9.37 -6.05 4.17
N ARG A 170 -9.64 -5.32 5.27
CA ARG A 170 -8.73 -5.22 6.42
C ARG A 170 -8.23 -6.58 6.96
N PRO A 171 -9.02 -7.65 7.07
CA PRO A 171 -8.50 -8.92 7.57
C PRO A 171 -7.48 -9.60 6.64
N ALA A 172 -7.53 -9.35 5.33
CA ALA A 172 -6.76 -10.06 4.32
C ALA A 172 -5.55 -9.28 3.77
N PHE A 173 -5.47 -7.97 4.05
CA PHE A 173 -4.47 -7.08 3.49
C PHE A 173 -3.74 -6.29 4.58
N ASP A 174 -2.41 -6.26 4.48
CA ASP A 174 -1.56 -5.48 5.37
C ASP A 174 -1.60 -3.99 5.00
N VAL A 175 -1.82 -3.69 3.71
CA VAL A 175 -1.91 -2.32 3.19
C VAL A 175 -3.04 -2.23 2.17
N ILE A 176 -3.88 -1.22 2.32
CA ILE A 176 -4.90 -0.84 1.35
C ILE A 176 -4.53 0.54 0.81
N ILE A 177 -4.30 0.65 -0.50
CA ILE A 177 -3.99 1.91 -1.19
C ILE A 177 -5.19 2.26 -2.04
N MET A 178 -5.65 3.50 -1.98
CA MET A 178 -6.81 3.99 -2.73
C MET A 178 -6.35 5.11 -3.65
N ASP A 179 -6.49 4.94 -4.96
CA ASP A 179 -6.27 6.00 -5.95
C ASP A 179 -7.53 6.85 -6.07
N LEU A 180 -7.43 8.15 -5.72
CA LEU A 180 -8.57 9.05 -5.62
C LEU A 180 -8.51 10.17 -6.70
N PRO A 181 -9.69 10.59 -7.20
CA PRO A 181 -9.82 11.76 -8.06
C PRO A 181 -9.65 13.05 -7.27
N ASN A 182 -9.63 14.21 -7.95
CA ASN A 182 -9.52 15.53 -7.33
C ASN A 182 -10.87 16.15 -6.93
N ASN A 183 -11.86 15.33 -6.60
CA ASN A 183 -13.20 15.78 -6.20
C ASN A 183 -13.49 15.44 -4.71
N THR A 184 -14.71 15.70 -4.27
CA THR A 184 -15.21 15.39 -2.92
C THR A 184 -16.59 14.75 -2.98
N GLU A 185 -16.76 13.86 -3.93
CA GLU A 185 -17.95 13.01 -3.99
C GLU A 185 -18.00 12.05 -2.80
N GLU A 186 -19.19 11.49 -2.53
CA GLU A 186 -19.43 10.67 -1.35
C GLU A 186 -18.45 9.49 -1.23
N HIS A 187 -18.12 8.83 -2.35
CA HIS A 187 -17.16 7.73 -2.39
C HIS A 187 -15.74 8.16 -1.98
N VAL A 188 -15.32 9.38 -2.33
CA VAL A 188 -14.03 9.95 -1.91
C VAL A 188 -14.04 10.26 -0.42
N ILE A 189 -15.12 10.86 0.09
CA ILE A 189 -15.25 11.18 1.51
C ILE A 189 -15.25 9.91 2.37
N GLU A 190 -15.88 8.84 1.91
CA GLU A 190 -15.84 7.53 2.58
C GLU A 190 -14.43 6.93 2.57
N ALA A 191 -13.76 6.94 1.41
CA ALA A 191 -12.39 6.47 1.29
C ALA A 191 -11.46 7.22 2.26
N VAL A 192 -11.50 8.56 2.21
CA VAL A 192 -10.72 9.43 3.09
C VAL A 192 -11.06 9.14 4.54
N SER A 193 -12.33 9.05 4.92
CA SER A 193 -12.74 8.80 6.30
C SER A 193 -12.13 7.51 6.88
N ASN A 194 -11.97 6.46 6.05
CA ASN A 194 -11.34 5.19 6.43
C ASN A 194 -9.80 5.18 6.32
N ALA A 195 -9.21 6.18 5.65
CA ALA A 195 -7.77 6.32 5.50
C ALA A 195 -7.10 6.69 6.82
N THR A 196 -5.99 6.01 7.11
CA THR A 196 -5.06 6.34 8.20
C THR A 196 -4.04 7.38 7.77
N THR A 197 -3.81 7.51 6.46
CA THR A 197 -2.75 8.35 5.89
C THR A 197 -3.21 8.95 4.58
N MET A 198 -2.98 10.26 4.41
CA MET A 198 -3.16 10.95 3.14
C MET A 198 -1.82 11.14 2.43
N VAL A 199 -1.80 10.87 1.12
CA VAL A 199 -0.71 11.21 0.22
C VAL A 199 -1.27 12.13 -0.86
N PHE A 200 -0.90 13.41 -0.81
CA PHE A 200 -1.30 14.39 -1.81
C PHE A 200 -0.28 14.44 -2.95
N VAL A 201 -0.71 14.25 -4.20
CA VAL A 201 0.16 14.28 -5.38
C VAL A 201 -0.05 15.57 -6.17
N THR A 202 1.04 16.27 -6.47
CA THR A 202 1.06 17.58 -7.15
C THR A 202 2.25 17.69 -8.09
N ALA A 203 2.18 18.57 -9.10
CA ALA A 203 3.35 19.00 -9.85
C ALA A 203 4.12 20.16 -9.14
N GLY A 204 3.58 20.67 -8.02
CA GLY A 204 4.22 21.69 -7.18
C GLY A 204 3.80 23.14 -7.51
N GLY A 205 2.83 23.35 -8.40
CA GLY A 205 2.32 24.68 -8.72
C GLY A 205 1.54 25.31 -7.57
N GLU A 206 1.59 26.64 -7.42
CA GLU A 206 0.95 27.37 -6.31
C GLU A 206 -0.56 27.09 -6.18
N GLN A 207 -1.30 27.07 -7.29
CA GLN A 207 -2.73 26.76 -7.28
C GLN A 207 -3.01 25.32 -6.84
N GLU A 208 -2.12 24.38 -7.14
CA GLU A 208 -2.23 22.98 -6.71
C GLU A 208 -2.01 22.88 -5.20
N LEU A 209 -1.03 23.62 -4.67
CA LEU A 209 -0.77 23.69 -3.23
C LEU A 209 -1.92 24.34 -2.45
N LEU A 210 -2.53 25.40 -2.98
CA LEU A 210 -3.70 26.02 -2.35
C LEU A 210 -4.90 25.06 -2.29
N ARG A 211 -5.15 24.29 -3.37
CA ARG A 211 -6.20 23.25 -3.37
C ARG A 211 -5.90 22.18 -2.32
N ILE A 212 -4.65 21.73 -2.23
CA ILE A 212 -4.24 20.75 -1.21
C ILE A 212 -4.44 21.32 0.20
N ALA A 213 -4.06 22.57 0.46
CA ALA A 213 -4.24 23.21 1.76
C ALA A 213 -5.70 23.18 2.23
N LEU A 214 -6.63 23.51 1.33
CA LEU A 214 -8.07 23.42 1.61
C LEU A 214 -8.50 21.98 1.92
N LYS A 215 -8.00 21.00 1.16
CA LYS A 215 -8.33 19.58 1.38
C LYS A 215 -7.70 18.99 2.63
N ILE A 216 -6.54 19.46 3.07
CA ILE A 216 -5.96 19.07 4.37
C ILE A 216 -6.91 19.46 5.51
N VAL A 217 -7.43 20.69 5.47
CA VAL A 217 -8.40 21.17 6.47
C VAL A 217 -9.71 20.37 6.38
N GLU A 218 -10.23 20.14 5.18
CA GLU A 218 -11.49 19.42 4.97
C GLU A 218 -11.41 17.94 5.35
N PHE A 219 -10.35 17.25 4.94
CA PHE A 219 -10.16 15.82 5.21
C PHE A 219 -9.69 15.55 6.65
N ASN A 220 -9.06 16.56 7.28
CA ASN A 220 -8.67 16.58 8.68
C ASN A 220 -7.97 15.27 9.13
N LYS A 221 -6.89 14.92 8.44
CA LYS A 221 -6.08 13.74 8.76
C LYS A 221 -4.83 14.12 9.52
N GLU A 222 -4.47 13.30 10.51
CA GLU A 222 -3.28 13.52 11.33
C GLU A 222 -1.98 13.29 10.52
N GLU A 223 -1.98 12.28 9.65
CA GLU A 223 -0.82 11.94 8.83
C GLU A 223 -1.04 12.33 7.37
N ASN A 224 -0.43 13.46 6.98
CA ASN A 224 -0.42 13.96 5.61
C ASN A 224 1.00 13.94 5.05
N LEU A 225 1.14 13.45 3.81
CA LEU A 225 2.37 13.51 3.02
C LEU A 225 2.08 14.24 1.72
N LEU A 226 3.11 14.93 1.21
CA LEU A 226 3.04 15.65 -0.05
C LEU A 226 4.08 15.09 -1.03
N VAL A 227 3.63 14.73 -2.23
CA VAL A 227 4.46 14.21 -3.32
C VAL A 227 4.46 15.23 -4.46
N ALA A 228 5.61 15.84 -4.72
CA ALA A 228 5.86 16.58 -5.96
C ALA A 228 6.30 15.63 -7.06
N ASN A 229 5.40 15.22 -7.94
CA ASN A 229 5.70 14.32 -9.04
C ASN A 229 6.03 15.09 -10.33
N GLY A 230 7.20 14.83 -10.91
CA GLY A 230 7.68 15.50 -12.12
C GLY A 230 7.99 16.99 -11.96
N GLY A 231 7.90 17.51 -10.73
CA GLY A 231 8.05 18.91 -10.42
C GLY A 231 8.77 19.14 -9.09
N LYS A 232 8.64 20.35 -8.54
CA LYS A 232 9.28 20.75 -7.28
C LYS A 232 8.32 21.60 -6.45
N ILE A 233 8.36 21.43 -5.14
CA ILE A 233 7.69 22.33 -4.21
C ILE A 233 8.67 23.42 -3.79
N GLY A 234 8.20 24.67 -3.76
CA GLY A 234 9.00 25.80 -3.29
C GLY A 234 9.49 25.62 -1.85
N ALA A 235 10.63 26.22 -1.53
CA ALA A 235 11.19 26.16 -0.18
C ALA A 235 10.17 26.72 0.83
N GLY A 236 9.83 25.94 1.87
CA GLY A 236 8.87 26.34 2.90
C GLY A 236 7.39 26.19 2.51
N ALA A 237 7.04 26.11 1.22
CA ALA A 237 5.65 26.08 0.76
C ALA A 237 4.84 24.87 1.30
N ALA A 238 5.47 23.71 1.45
CA ALA A 238 4.82 22.56 2.10
C ALA A 238 4.48 22.82 3.58
N ARG A 239 5.37 23.51 4.30
CA ARG A 239 5.16 23.85 5.72
C ARG A 239 4.06 24.90 5.88
N GLU A 240 3.95 25.85 4.95
CA GLU A 240 2.88 26.86 4.94
C GLU A 240 1.49 26.23 4.86
N ILE A 241 1.37 25.07 4.19
CA ILE A 241 0.11 24.32 4.10
C ILE A 241 0.01 23.19 5.15
N GLY A 242 0.91 23.18 6.15
CA GLY A 242 0.86 22.25 7.27
C GLY A 242 1.34 20.83 6.98
N VAL A 243 2.19 20.62 5.96
CA VAL A 243 2.77 19.31 5.63
C VAL A 243 4.27 19.29 5.83
N ASP A 244 4.73 18.48 6.78
CA ASP A 244 6.16 18.31 7.08
C ASP A 244 6.84 17.21 6.25
N LYS A 245 6.07 16.20 5.83
CA LYS A 245 6.57 15.03 5.10
C LYS A 245 6.42 15.25 3.60
N VAL A 246 7.54 15.53 2.92
CA VAL A 246 7.56 15.85 1.49
C VAL A 246 8.49 14.93 0.73
N VAL A 247 8.03 14.44 -0.43
CA VAL A 247 8.80 13.66 -1.39
C VAL A 247 8.79 14.39 -2.72
N SER A 248 9.95 14.53 -3.37
CA SER A 248 10.04 14.98 -4.75
C SER A 248 10.42 13.79 -5.63
N ILE A 249 9.55 13.45 -6.57
CA ILE A 249 9.80 12.44 -7.59
C ILE A 249 10.24 13.18 -8.86
N PRO A 250 11.51 13.03 -9.30
CA PRO A 250 12.00 13.69 -10.50
C PRO A 250 11.21 13.30 -11.75
N TRP A 251 11.24 14.17 -12.76
CA TRP A 251 10.69 13.83 -14.07
C TRP A 251 11.45 12.65 -14.67
N ASP A 252 10.71 11.62 -15.09
CA ASP A 252 11.23 10.44 -15.78
C ASP A 252 10.64 10.39 -17.20
N GLY A 253 11.44 10.81 -18.19
CA GLY A 253 11.01 10.88 -19.58
C GLY A 253 10.72 9.52 -20.22
N GLY A 254 11.15 8.41 -19.59
CA GLY A 254 10.86 7.06 -20.05
C GLY A 254 9.54 6.51 -19.50
N LEU A 255 9.01 7.09 -18.42
CA LEU A 255 7.89 6.55 -17.67
C LEU A 255 6.64 6.35 -18.54
N GLN A 256 6.22 7.36 -19.29
CA GLN A 256 5.00 7.28 -20.10
C GLN A 256 5.04 6.11 -21.10
N LYS A 257 6.15 5.97 -21.84
CA LYS A 257 6.33 4.88 -22.79
C LYS A 257 6.29 3.50 -22.12
N VAL A 258 6.83 3.40 -20.90
CA VAL A 258 6.80 2.18 -20.11
C VAL A 258 5.37 1.83 -19.70
N LEU A 259 4.60 2.81 -19.20
CA LEU A 259 3.21 2.61 -18.79
C LEU A 259 2.30 2.25 -19.98
N GLU A 260 2.46 2.93 -21.11
CA GLU A 260 1.72 2.64 -22.35
C GLU A 260 2.01 1.25 -22.93
N GLY A 261 3.20 0.71 -22.65
CA GLY A 261 3.58 -0.64 -23.04
C GLY A 261 3.25 -1.71 -22.00
N ASN A 262 2.44 -1.40 -20.98
CA ASN A 262 2.17 -2.29 -19.85
C ASN A 262 3.44 -2.78 -19.13
N GLY A 263 4.52 -2.02 -19.28
CA GLY A 263 5.83 -2.31 -18.74
C GLY A 263 5.96 -1.80 -17.31
N ARG A 264 7.13 -2.06 -16.73
CA ARG A 264 7.49 -1.63 -15.39
C ARG A 264 8.72 -0.73 -15.44
N PRO A 265 8.72 0.42 -14.77
CA PRO A 265 9.90 1.25 -14.62
C PRO A 265 11.04 0.42 -14.03
N GLN A 266 12.25 0.67 -14.51
CA GLN A 266 13.42 -0.03 -14.02
C GLN A 266 13.71 0.36 -12.57
N LYS A 267 14.18 -0.60 -11.76
CA LYS A 267 14.71 -0.28 -10.43
C LYS A 267 15.81 0.77 -10.56
N GLY A 268 15.78 1.81 -9.74
CA GLY A 268 16.70 2.94 -9.82
C GLY A 268 16.39 3.96 -10.92
N SER A 269 15.26 3.86 -11.63
CA SER A 269 14.81 4.98 -12.47
C SER A 269 14.44 6.17 -11.57
N PRO A 270 14.52 7.43 -12.07
CA PRO A 270 14.20 8.59 -11.25
C PRO A 270 12.80 8.52 -10.61
N PHE A 271 11.83 7.98 -11.35
CA PHE A 271 10.50 7.74 -10.80
C PHE A 271 10.52 6.73 -9.65
N MET A 272 11.15 5.56 -9.84
CA MET A 272 11.19 4.53 -8.80
C MET A 272 11.97 4.94 -7.56
N GLU A 273 13.08 5.68 -7.70
CA GLU A 273 13.82 6.24 -6.55
C GLU A 273 12.92 7.18 -5.72
N GLY A 274 12.08 7.98 -6.38
CA GLY A 274 11.11 8.84 -5.71
C GLY A 274 10.00 8.06 -5.00
N VAL A 275 9.48 6.99 -5.61
CA VAL A 275 8.47 6.11 -4.97
C VAL A 275 9.09 5.31 -3.81
N GLU A 276 10.36 4.89 -3.92
CA GLU A 276 11.12 4.29 -2.81
C GLU A 276 11.27 5.27 -1.65
N ALA A 277 11.58 6.53 -1.92
CA ALA A 277 11.62 7.57 -0.88
C ALA A 277 10.24 7.78 -0.21
N LEU A 278 9.15 7.73 -0.98
CA LEU A 278 7.79 7.78 -0.42
C LEU A 278 7.49 6.60 0.50
N ARG A 279 7.82 5.39 0.07
CA ARG A 279 7.72 4.17 0.88
C ARG A 279 8.53 4.33 2.18
N ASP A 280 9.76 4.82 2.08
CA ASP A 280 10.64 4.96 3.24
C ASP A 280 10.05 5.96 4.24
N ILE A 281 9.56 7.13 3.82
CA ILE A 281 8.90 8.09 4.73
C ILE A 281 7.62 7.51 5.37
N LEU A 282 6.85 6.71 4.63
CA LEU A 282 5.65 6.06 5.15
C LEU A 282 5.97 5.01 6.21
N TYR A 283 7.12 4.36 6.14
CA TYR A 283 7.47 3.23 7.03
C TYR A 283 8.69 3.47 7.91
N GLU A 284 9.31 4.65 7.85
CA GLU A 284 10.32 5.10 8.79
C GLU A 284 9.69 5.38 10.15
N ARG A 285 10.14 4.63 11.17
CA ARG A 285 9.90 5.01 12.57
C ARG A 285 10.76 6.23 12.89
N THR A 286 10.12 7.32 13.33
CA THR A 286 10.75 8.32 14.18
C THR A 286 11.42 7.60 15.35
N GLY A 287 12.74 7.41 15.29
CA GLY A 287 13.58 7.01 16.42
C GLY A 287 14.33 5.66 16.37
N GLN A 288 14.23 4.82 15.32
CA GLN A 288 15.04 3.59 15.24
C GLN A 288 16.00 3.58 14.04
N LYS A 289 17.19 4.15 14.25
CA LYS A 289 18.35 3.87 13.39
C LYS A 289 18.64 2.36 13.43
N GLY A 290 18.38 1.66 12.33
CA GLY A 290 18.77 0.25 12.15
C GLY A 290 17.67 -0.79 12.39
N GLY A 291 16.39 -0.39 12.39
CA GLY A 291 15.28 -1.34 12.53
C GLY A 291 15.20 -2.38 11.39
N ILE A 292 14.60 -3.53 11.71
CA ILE A 292 14.35 -4.70 10.84
C ILE A 292 13.86 -4.31 9.43
N LEU A 293 13.04 -3.26 9.34
CA LEU A 293 12.53 -2.69 8.10
C LEU A 293 13.63 -2.22 7.15
N LYS A 294 14.65 -1.52 7.63
CA LYS A 294 15.77 -1.08 6.79
C LYS A 294 16.52 -2.28 6.19
N LYS A 295 16.57 -3.41 6.89
CA LYS A 295 17.19 -4.66 6.37
C LYS A 295 16.29 -5.41 5.39
N LEU A 296 14.96 -5.35 5.55
CA LEU A 296 13.99 -5.93 4.62
C LEU A 296 13.88 -5.12 3.31
N PHE A 297 13.90 -3.79 3.38
CA PHE A 297 13.81 -2.90 2.21
C PHE A 297 15.13 -2.76 1.42
N LEU A 298 16.27 -3.10 2.02
CA LEU A 298 17.61 -3.03 1.37
C LEU A 298 18.08 -4.37 0.75
N ARG A 299 17.26 -5.42 0.80
CA ARG A 299 17.54 -6.70 0.13
C ARG A 299 17.07 -6.72 -1.32
#